data_AF-A0A3Q9BSV1-F1
#
_entry.id   AF-A0A3Q9BSV1-F1
#
_cell.length_a   1.000
_cell.length_b   1.000
_cell.length_c   1.000
_cell.angle_alpha   90.00
_cell.angle_beta   90.00
_cell.angle_gamma   90.00
#
_symmetry.space_group_name_H-M   'P 1'
#
loop_
_entity.id
_entity.type
_entity.pdbx_description
1 polymer ?
#
loop_
_entity_poly.entity_id
_entity_poly.type
_entity_poly.pdbx_seq_one_letter_code
_entity_poly.pdbx_strand_id
1 'polypeptide(L)'
;MSSSSSMSSCMSSFFRSYCQPLVFSALTIFTATSLTACQSTRIQVNDCKAGDWGVIGNKDGDQGLDQRFEERKKFCANVDEGKIKADSAASYSAGWEQGNFQYWKRLGTQDGLAAKPMSSFADQAASEQTKKNNTPLHQLAYKQGWISGNADYWRGLGDQDGAAGRAASGETARAAEGQAIGFNRLSYLEGWQTGNQAYWTRLGYLDAHDGRPDAEFKQHATSAQNLGVQVNESAYRSAWNLEIIEYWKRLGWEDATQGRDVNTRRADAKQRGLKFSEQEYQQSWEQRLIQYWQDAGKEDGYGRPNLLEDRMANARRNNVFVIAQTREVYRQAWTEQNARYCSVDNAFDFGRRNQNMAFEVCAGAQQNRVRRALASGQEYEYVLRQQSYRNDELNRLADRRHDAEHRLARLEREIQRDLEDKNRVINAESANIDRRREQEKRELREFLRRSYDEFEDLRRWNFRYEQQLQQIKRDIYLN
;
A
#
# COMPACT_ATOMS: atom_id res chain seq x y z
N MET A 1 8.94 -9.13 58.19
CA MET A 1 10.33 -8.89 58.64
C MET A 1 11.06 -8.28 57.47
N SER A 2 11.06 -6.94 57.41
CA SER A 2 12.22 -6.10 57.79
C SER A 2 13.12 -5.92 56.56
N SER A 3 12.92 -4.85 55.77
CA SER A 3 13.50 -3.50 55.96
C SER A 3 14.76 -3.34 55.08
N SER A 4 14.67 -2.59 53.97
CA SER A 4 15.23 -1.22 53.80
C SER A 4 16.77 -1.23 53.60
N SER A 5 17.39 -0.58 52.62
CA SER A 5 17.49 0.88 52.39
C SER A 5 18.39 1.10 51.15
N SER A 6 17.99 1.90 50.16
CA SER A 6 18.39 3.31 49.96
C SER A 6 19.90 3.59 49.79
N MET A 7 20.28 4.06 48.59
CA MET A 7 21.28 5.12 48.41
C MET A 7 20.86 6.06 47.27
N SER A 8 20.18 7.13 47.67
CA SER A 8 20.31 8.54 47.21
C SER A 8 21.78 9.02 47.31
N SER A 9 22.32 10.08 46.69
CA SER A 9 21.89 11.30 45.98
C SER A 9 23.15 11.90 45.29
N CYS A 10 23.01 12.82 44.33
CA CYS A 10 23.47 14.25 44.36
C CYS A 10 24.29 14.49 43.06
N MET A 11 24.22 15.57 42.27
CA MET A 11 23.97 17.01 42.43
C MET A 11 23.47 17.55 41.06
N SER A 12 22.38 18.33 40.96
CA SER A 12 22.30 19.82 40.95
C SER A 12 23.17 20.49 39.86
N SER A 13 22.78 21.49 39.04
CA SER A 13 21.67 22.46 39.04
C SER A 13 21.95 23.52 37.93
N PHE A 14 20.94 24.36 37.62
CA PHE A 14 20.96 25.63 36.83
C PHE A 14 20.93 25.48 35.28
N PHE A 15 20.04 26.12 34.50
CA PHE A 15 19.43 27.45 34.57
C PHE A 15 17.97 27.46 34.05
N ARG A 16 17.14 28.34 34.64
CA ARG A 16 15.86 28.81 34.11
C ARG A 16 16.06 29.61 32.82
N SER A 17 15.13 29.50 31.86
CA SER A 17 14.57 30.70 31.21
C SER A 17 13.26 30.41 30.48
N TYR A 18 12.21 31.14 30.88
CA TYR A 18 10.95 31.30 30.17
C TYR A 18 11.15 32.22 28.97
N CYS A 19 10.66 31.86 27.78
CA CYS A 19 10.13 32.83 26.81
C CYS A 19 9.26 32.10 25.76
N GLN A 20 8.08 32.68 25.53
CA GLN A 20 6.99 32.22 24.66
C GLN A 20 7.40 32.00 23.19
N PRO A 21 6.53 31.30 22.41
CA PRO A 21 6.10 31.90 21.17
C PRO A 21 4.56 31.87 21.04
N LEU A 22 3.90 32.89 21.57
CA LEU A 22 2.53 33.28 21.20
C LEU A 22 2.63 34.26 20.01
N VAL A 23 2.93 33.78 18.79
CA VAL A 23 2.72 34.59 17.55
C VAL A 23 2.33 33.76 16.31
N PHE A 24 2.52 32.44 16.26
CA PHE A 24 2.37 31.69 14.99
C PHE A 24 1.05 30.92 14.77
N SER A 25 -0.06 31.31 15.43
CA SER A 25 -1.37 30.65 15.24
C SER A 25 -2.45 31.53 14.60
N ALA A 26 -2.18 32.80 14.28
CA ALA A 26 -3.16 33.67 13.63
C ALA A 26 -3.03 33.71 12.09
N LEU A 27 -1.87 33.33 11.52
CA LEU A 27 -1.61 33.49 10.08
C LEU A 27 -2.09 32.29 9.24
N THR A 28 -2.16 31.08 9.80
CA THR A 28 -2.64 29.87 9.10
C THR A 28 -4.16 29.76 9.03
N ILE A 29 -4.89 30.43 9.93
CA ILE A 29 -6.35 30.53 9.86
C ILE A 29 -6.79 31.54 8.79
N PHE A 30 -5.99 32.60 8.57
CA PHE A 30 -6.31 33.64 7.57
C PHE A 30 -6.12 33.18 6.12
N THR A 31 -5.15 32.30 5.84
CA THR A 31 -4.89 31.78 4.48
C THR A 31 -5.88 30.69 4.05
N ALA A 32 -6.48 29.96 4.99
CA ALA A 32 -7.53 28.99 4.68
C ALA A 32 -8.88 29.67 4.37
N THR A 33 -9.21 30.77 5.04
CA THR A 33 -10.42 31.56 4.79
C THR A 33 -10.39 32.35 3.48
N SER A 34 -9.21 32.76 3.01
CA SER A 34 -9.08 33.47 1.73
C SER A 34 -9.27 32.57 0.51
N LEU A 35 -8.90 31.28 0.60
CA LEU A 35 -9.06 30.34 -0.50
C LEU A 35 -10.52 29.89 -0.68
N THR A 36 -11.27 29.72 0.41
CA THR A 36 -12.70 29.38 0.36
C THR A 36 -13.57 30.52 -0.20
N ALA A 37 -13.22 31.77 0.11
CA ALA A 37 -13.94 32.95 -0.40
C ALA A 37 -13.76 33.13 -1.93
N CYS A 38 -12.57 32.85 -2.46
CA CYS A 38 -12.33 32.88 -3.90
C CYS A 38 -13.10 31.78 -4.66
N GLN A 39 -13.27 30.62 -4.05
CA GLN A 39 -14.01 29.50 -4.66
C GLN A 39 -15.52 29.75 -4.69
N SER A 40 -16.10 30.32 -3.62
CA SER A 40 -17.53 30.69 -3.59
C SER A 40 -17.86 31.75 -4.63
N THR A 41 -17.04 32.80 -4.77
CA THR A 41 -17.29 33.86 -5.77
C THR A 41 -17.18 33.32 -7.20
N ARG A 42 -16.22 32.42 -7.46
CA ARG A 42 -16.08 31.78 -8.79
C ARG A 42 -17.31 30.96 -9.17
N ILE A 43 -17.89 30.21 -8.22
CA ILE A 43 -19.12 29.45 -8.44
C ILE A 43 -20.29 30.40 -8.74
N GLN A 44 -20.45 31.46 -7.95
CA GLN A 44 -21.50 32.46 -8.18
C GLN A 44 -21.37 33.17 -9.54
N VAL A 45 -20.15 33.49 -9.97
CA VAL A 45 -19.89 34.08 -11.31
C VAL A 45 -20.29 33.10 -12.42
N ASN A 46 -19.93 31.81 -12.29
CA ASN A 46 -20.31 30.81 -13.28
C ASN A 46 -21.82 30.61 -13.35
N ASP A 47 -22.49 30.62 -12.20
CA ASP A 47 -23.94 30.54 -12.09
C ASP A 47 -24.62 31.73 -12.81
N CYS A 48 -24.13 32.96 -12.60
CA CYS A 48 -24.64 34.14 -13.31
C CYS A 48 -24.42 34.05 -14.83
N LYS A 49 -23.26 33.55 -15.29
CA LYS A 49 -22.98 33.35 -16.73
C LYS A 49 -23.90 32.31 -17.37
N ALA A 50 -24.26 31.27 -16.63
CA ALA A 50 -25.22 30.27 -17.09
C ALA A 50 -26.63 30.88 -17.23
N GLY A 51 -27.03 31.74 -16.29
CA GLY A 51 -28.31 32.46 -16.34
C GLY A 51 -29.54 31.61 -16.02
N ASP A 52 -29.35 30.42 -15.44
CA ASP A 52 -30.43 29.56 -14.98
C ASP A 52 -30.83 29.95 -13.55
N TRP A 53 -31.78 30.88 -13.46
CA TRP A 53 -32.25 31.41 -12.19
C TRP A 53 -32.91 30.35 -11.29
N GLY A 54 -33.49 29.29 -11.85
CA GLY A 54 -34.01 28.17 -11.07
C GLY A 54 -32.90 27.39 -10.36
N VAL A 55 -31.80 27.09 -11.07
CA VAL A 55 -30.63 26.43 -10.46
C VAL A 55 -29.96 27.33 -9.42
N ILE A 56 -29.85 28.63 -9.68
CA ILE A 56 -29.31 29.60 -8.71
C ILE A 56 -30.15 29.60 -7.43
N GLY A 57 -31.47 29.73 -7.57
CA GLY A 57 -32.41 29.68 -6.45
C GLY A 57 -32.26 28.37 -5.67
N ASN A 58 -32.25 27.23 -6.35
CA ASN A 58 -32.12 25.92 -5.71
C ASN A 58 -30.83 25.79 -4.88
N LYS A 59 -29.69 26.23 -5.40
CA LYS A 59 -28.42 26.20 -4.65
C LYS A 59 -28.45 27.08 -3.41
N ASP A 60 -28.98 28.30 -3.54
CA ASP A 60 -29.08 29.22 -2.40
C ASP A 60 -30.03 28.65 -1.33
N GLY A 61 -31.16 28.07 -1.75
CA GLY A 61 -32.12 27.39 -0.87
C GLY A 61 -31.53 26.14 -0.18
N ASP A 62 -30.78 25.29 -0.90
CA ASP A 62 -30.15 24.10 -0.31
C ASP A 62 -29.02 24.45 0.68
N GLN A 63 -28.46 25.66 0.59
CA GLN A 63 -27.55 26.19 1.61
C GLN A 63 -28.28 26.77 2.83
N GLY A 64 -29.61 26.76 2.80
CA GLY A 64 -30.46 27.32 3.84
C GLY A 64 -30.44 28.86 3.87
N LEU A 65 -30.03 29.54 2.80
CA LEU A 65 -30.08 31.00 2.76
C LEU A 65 -31.53 31.47 2.62
N ASP A 66 -31.84 32.64 3.18
CA ASP A 66 -33.09 33.35 2.88
C ASP A 66 -33.19 33.73 1.39
N GLN A 67 -34.40 34.08 0.93
CA GLN A 67 -34.63 34.45 -0.46
C GLN A 67 -33.94 35.78 -0.78
N ARG A 68 -32.80 35.71 -1.47
CA ARG A 68 -31.93 36.86 -1.76
C ARG A 68 -31.93 37.27 -3.23
N PHE A 69 -33.08 37.16 -3.90
CA PHE A 69 -33.19 37.44 -5.34
C PHE A 69 -32.59 38.81 -5.72
N GLU A 70 -32.92 39.88 -4.99
CA GLU A 70 -32.43 41.23 -5.30
C GLU A 70 -30.92 41.38 -5.10
N GLU A 71 -30.32 40.75 -4.09
CA GLU A 71 -28.87 40.74 -3.90
C GLU A 71 -28.19 39.95 -5.03
N ARG A 72 -28.76 38.80 -5.39
CA ARG A 72 -28.22 37.93 -6.43
C ARG A 72 -28.35 38.55 -7.83
N LYS A 73 -29.47 39.24 -8.09
CA LYS A 73 -29.70 40.05 -9.29
C LYS A 73 -28.66 41.15 -9.43
N LYS A 74 -28.41 41.92 -8.36
CA LYS A 74 -27.37 42.96 -8.36
C LYS A 74 -25.98 42.37 -8.64
N PHE A 75 -25.66 41.24 -8.02
CA PHE A 75 -24.39 40.56 -8.27
C PHE A 75 -24.27 40.09 -9.73
N CYS A 76 -25.29 39.42 -10.27
CA CYS A 76 -25.26 38.91 -11.64
C CYS A 76 -25.32 40.02 -12.70
N ALA A 77 -25.94 41.17 -12.42
CA ALA A 77 -25.92 42.33 -13.31
C ALA A 77 -24.49 42.84 -13.56
N ASN A 78 -23.60 42.73 -12.57
CA ASN A 78 -22.18 43.06 -12.72
C ASN A 78 -21.37 42.00 -13.49
N VAL A 79 -21.97 40.84 -13.81
CA VAL A 79 -21.33 39.74 -14.54
C VAL A 79 -21.84 39.67 -15.98
N ASP A 80 -23.16 39.61 -16.15
CA ASP A 80 -23.85 39.56 -17.44
C ASP A 80 -25.34 39.93 -17.26
N GLU A 81 -25.67 41.21 -17.43
CA GLU A 81 -27.04 41.72 -17.30
C GLU A 81 -28.02 41.09 -18.29
N GLY A 82 -27.55 40.65 -19.47
CA GLY A 82 -28.37 40.01 -20.50
C GLY A 82 -28.96 38.65 -20.09
N LYS A 83 -28.51 38.08 -18.97
CA LYS A 83 -29.05 36.85 -18.38
C LYS A 83 -30.21 37.10 -17.41
N ILE A 84 -30.51 38.35 -17.07
CA ILE A 84 -31.64 38.71 -16.21
C ILE A 84 -32.87 38.95 -17.11
N LYS A 85 -33.86 38.07 -17.01
CA LYS A 85 -35.12 38.10 -17.77
C LYS A 85 -36.29 38.48 -16.87
N ALA A 86 -37.44 38.79 -17.50
CA ALA A 86 -38.66 39.17 -16.79
C ALA A 86 -39.17 38.06 -15.83
N ASP A 87 -38.93 36.79 -16.16
CA ASP A 87 -39.32 35.60 -15.40
C ASP A 87 -38.26 35.11 -14.41
N SER A 88 -37.09 35.77 -14.34
CA SER A 88 -35.97 35.35 -13.49
C SER A 88 -36.32 35.33 -12.00
N ALA A 89 -37.14 36.28 -11.53
CA ALA A 89 -37.59 36.33 -10.14
C ALA A 89 -38.47 35.12 -9.78
N ALA A 90 -39.43 34.78 -10.65
CA ALA A 90 -40.30 33.63 -10.46
C ALA A 90 -39.52 32.30 -10.52
N SER A 91 -38.62 32.19 -11.49
CA SER A 91 -37.75 31.01 -11.64
C SER A 91 -36.84 30.82 -10.43
N TYR A 92 -36.23 31.90 -9.93
CA TYR A 92 -35.42 31.88 -8.71
C TYR A 92 -36.24 31.45 -7.49
N SER A 93 -37.42 32.04 -7.29
CA SER A 93 -38.29 31.69 -6.15
C SER A 93 -38.67 30.22 -6.16
N ALA A 94 -39.10 29.68 -7.30
CA ALA A 94 -39.47 28.27 -7.43
C ALA A 94 -38.28 27.33 -7.18
N GLY A 95 -37.11 27.65 -7.73
CA GLY A 95 -35.89 26.91 -7.48
C GLY A 95 -35.48 26.95 -6.01
N TRP A 96 -35.54 28.13 -5.39
CA TRP A 96 -35.22 28.34 -3.98
C TRP A 96 -36.13 27.56 -3.05
N GLU A 97 -37.43 27.49 -3.32
CA GLU A 97 -38.37 26.69 -2.52
C GLU A 97 -37.98 25.21 -2.54
N GLN A 98 -37.61 24.68 -3.71
CA GLN A 98 -37.10 23.32 -3.85
C GLN A 98 -35.79 23.11 -3.08
N GLY A 99 -34.88 24.11 -3.12
CA GLY A 99 -33.63 24.08 -2.37
C GLY A 99 -33.84 24.07 -0.86
N ASN A 100 -34.68 24.97 -0.35
CA ASN A 100 -35.00 25.05 1.08
C ASN A 100 -35.65 23.75 1.58
N PHE A 101 -36.53 23.16 0.76
CA PHE A 101 -37.06 21.82 1.02
C PHE A 101 -35.93 20.78 1.15
N GLN A 102 -34.95 20.77 0.25
CA GLN A 102 -33.80 19.85 0.29
C GLN A 102 -32.92 20.05 1.54
N TYR A 103 -32.65 21.31 1.91
CA TYR A 103 -31.90 21.65 3.13
C TYR A 103 -32.55 21.03 4.37
N TRP A 104 -33.83 21.32 4.59
CA TRP A 104 -34.56 20.80 5.75
C TRP A 104 -34.72 19.29 5.72
N LYS A 105 -34.99 18.70 4.54
CA LYS A 105 -35.05 17.25 4.38
C LYS A 105 -33.72 16.59 4.74
N ARG A 106 -32.59 17.13 4.31
CA ARG A 106 -31.26 16.60 4.65
C ARG A 106 -30.99 16.65 6.15
N LEU A 107 -31.29 17.77 6.82
CA LEU A 107 -31.18 17.85 8.29
C LEU A 107 -32.06 16.81 8.98
N GLY A 108 -33.30 16.66 8.52
CA GLY A 108 -34.21 15.64 9.00
C GLY A 108 -33.62 14.24 8.87
N THR A 109 -33.10 13.88 7.69
CA THR A 109 -32.48 12.57 7.45
C THR A 109 -31.30 12.32 8.36
N GLN A 110 -30.42 13.30 8.57
CA GLN A 110 -29.29 13.18 9.48
C GLN A 110 -29.73 12.94 10.92
N ASP A 111 -30.71 13.70 11.41
CA ASP A 111 -31.21 13.56 12.77
C ASP A 111 -31.97 12.24 12.97
N GLY A 112 -32.75 11.79 11.97
CA GLY A 112 -33.41 10.49 11.98
C GLY A 112 -32.41 9.33 12.05
N LEU A 113 -31.34 9.40 11.25
CA LEU A 113 -30.26 8.40 11.25
C LEU A 113 -29.49 8.39 12.57
N ALA A 114 -29.31 9.56 13.19
CA ALA A 114 -28.65 9.73 14.48
C ALA A 114 -29.53 9.42 15.69
N ALA A 115 -30.68 8.76 15.48
CA ALA A 115 -31.62 8.37 16.53
C ALA A 115 -32.11 9.56 17.38
N LYS A 116 -32.27 10.74 16.78
CA LYS A 116 -32.84 11.90 17.47
C LYS A 116 -34.37 11.94 17.35
N PRO A 117 -35.09 12.47 18.35
CA PRO A 117 -36.54 12.61 18.27
C PRO A 117 -36.94 13.62 17.20
N MET A 118 -38.14 13.46 16.63
CA MET A 118 -38.71 14.42 15.67
C MET A 118 -38.82 15.85 16.25
N SER A 119 -38.90 15.98 17.59
CA SER A 119 -38.87 17.27 18.29
C SER A 119 -37.57 18.06 18.10
N SER A 120 -36.47 17.41 17.68
CA SER A 120 -35.18 18.07 17.40
C SER A 120 -35.26 19.09 16.26
N PHE A 121 -36.37 19.12 15.50
CA PHE A 121 -36.66 20.22 14.59
C PHE A 121 -36.55 21.59 15.28
N ALA A 122 -37.00 21.70 16.54
CA ALA A 122 -36.90 22.95 17.30
C ALA A 122 -35.44 23.36 17.54
N ASP A 123 -34.56 22.40 17.84
CA ASP A 123 -33.13 22.65 18.02
C ASP A 123 -32.46 23.05 16.71
N GLN A 124 -32.81 22.40 15.59
CA GLN A 124 -32.31 22.75 14.26
C GLN A 124 -32.79 24.14 13.81
N ALA A 125 -34.04 24.48 14.10
CA ALA A 125 -34.60 25.81 13.89
C ALA A 125 -33.90 26.88 14.74
N ALA A 126 -33.46 26.53 15.94
CA ALA A 126 -32.74 27.42 16.85
C ALA A 126 -31.22 27.44 16.64
N SER A 127 -30.68 26.61 15.75
CA SER A 127 -29.24 26.47 15.52
C SER A 127 -28.60 27.77 15.03
N GLU A 128 -27.32 27.97 15.34
CA GLU A 128 -26.57 29.14 14.89
C GLU A 128 -26.55 29.27 13.37
N GLN A 129 -26.43 28.15 12.66
CA GLN A 129 -26.41 28.13 11.20
C GLN A 129 -27.74 28.62 10.61
N THR A 130 -28.87 28.08 11.10
CA THR A 130 -30.22 28.50 10.67
C THR A 130 -30.47 29.97 10.97
N LYS A 131 -30.07 30.45 12.16
CA LYS A 131 -30.20 31.86 12.55
C LYS A 131 -29.34 32.78 11.68
N LYS A 132 -28.06 32.41 11.47
CA LYS A 132 -27.11 33.21 10.67
C LYS A 132 -27.58 33.35 9.22
N ASN A 133 -28.19 32.31 8.68
CA ASN A 133 -28.68 32.30 7.30
C ASN A 133 -30.11 32.83 7.14
N ASN A 134 -30.80 33.20 8.23
CA ASN A 134 -32.22 33.53 8.25
C ASN A 134 -33.10 32.47 7.55
N THR A 135 -32.75 31.18 7.69
CA THR A 135 -33.38 30.10 6.93
C THR A 135 -34.88 30.02 7.20
N PRO A 136 -35.74 30.16 6.19
CA PRO A 136 -37.18 29.99 6.38
C PRO A 136 -37.51 28.53 6.73
N LEU A 137 -38.28 28.35 7.80
CA LEU A 137 -38.56 27.05 8.37
C LEU A 137 -39.41 26.17 7.44
N HIS A 138 -39.05 24.89 7.30
CA HIS A 138 -39.82 23.93 6.50
C HIS A 138 -40.03 22.60 7.24
N GLN A 139 -40.89 22.60 8.25
CA GLN A 139 -41.11 21.43 9.13
C GLN A 139 -41.55 20.16 8.37
N LEU A 140 -42.36 20.28 7.32
CA LEU A 140 -42.80 19.11 6.53
C LEU A 140 -41.62 18.42 5.83
N ALA A 141 -40.68 19.18 5.26
CA ALA A 141 -39.51 18.65 4.58
C ALA A 141 -38.58 17.96 5.57
N TYR A 142 -38.33 18.60 6.72
CA TYR A 142 -37.60 18.00 7.82
C TYR A 142 -38.26 16.69 8.28
N LYS A 143 -39.58 16.67 8.47
CA LYS A 143 -40.33 15.45 8.85
C LYS A 143 -40.12 14.32 7.85
N GLN A 144 -40.23 14.60 6.55
CA GLN A 144 -40.03 13.60 5.51
C GLN A 144 -38.60 13.05 5.52
N GLY A 145 -37.61 13.93 5.69
CA GLY A 145 -36.22 13.53 5.85
C GLY A 145 -36.02 12.63 7.07
N TRP A 146 -36.57 13.05 8.21
CA TRP A 146 -36.48 12.35 9.48
C TRP A 146 -37.10 10.95 9.42
N ILE A 147 -38.28 10.80 8.80
CA ILE A 147 -38.90 9.48 8.59
C ILE A 147 -37.96 8.55 7.81
N SER A 148 -37.30 9.05 6.76
CA SER A 148 -36.34 8.26 5.96
C SER A 148 -35.12 7.86 6.78
N GLY A 149 -34.47 8.81 7.48
CA GLY A 149 -33.28 8.50 8.28
C GLY A 149 -33.58 7.58 9.46
N ASN A 150 -34.74 7.76 10.10
CA ASN A 150 -35.21 6.91 11.18
C ASN A 150 -35.50 5.48 10.70
N ALA A 151 -36.09 5.32 9.52
CA ALA A 151 -36.25 4.01 8.88
C ALA A 151 -34.88 3.33 8.67
N ASP A 152 -33.89 4.05 8.16
CA ASP A 152 -32.54 3.51 7.95
C ASP A 152 -31.84 3.12 9.27
N TYR A 153 -31.97 3.95 10.31
CA TYR A 153 -31.47 3.64 11.66
C TYR A 153 -32.05 2.33 12.19
N TRP A 154 -33.38 2.19 12.19
CA TRP A 154 -34.04 1.01 12.71
C TRP A 154 -33.77 -0.23 11.87
N ARG A 155 -33.67 -0.09 10.53
CA ARG A 155 -33.24 -1.18 9.65
C ARG A 155 -31.83 -1.65 10.00
N GLY A 156 -30.88 -0.74 10.18
CA GLY A 156 -29.51 -1.09 10.57
C GLY A 156 -29.44 -1.79 11.94
N LEU A 157 -30.21 -1.32 12.91
CA LEU A 157 -30.27 -1.97 14.23
C LEU A 157 -30.92 -3.36 14.16
N GLY A 158 -31.98 -3.50 13.37
CA GLY A 158 -32.61 -4.78 13.10
C GLY A 158 -31.64 -5.77 12.47
N ASP A 159 -30.91 -5.35 11.44
CA ASP A 159 -29.88 -6.15 10.77
C ASP A 159 -28.81 -6.64 11.75
N GLN A 160 -28.29 -5.76 12.62
CA GLN A 160 -27.34 -6.15 13.65
C GLN A 160 -27.91 -7.19 14.63
N ASP A 161 -29.15 -7.01 15.09
CA ASP A 161 -29.80 -7.93 16.01
C ASP A 161 -30.07 -9.30 15.33
N GLY A 162 -30.49 -9.28 14.07
CA GLY A 162 -30.69 -10.49 13.26
C GLY A 162 -29.38 -11.25 13.02
N ALA A 163 -28.31 -10.54 12.64
CA ALA A 163 -26.99 -11.12 12.39
C ALA A 163 -26.33 -11.68 13.66
N ALA A 164 -26.68 -11.14 14.83
CA ALA A 164 -26.28 -11.65 16.12
C ALA A 164 -27.09 -12.87 16.59
N GLY A 165 -28.08 -13.32 15.82
CA GLY A 165 -28.95 -14.45 16.19
C GLY A 165 -29.88 -14.12 17.35
N ARG A 166 -30.37 -12.88 17.47
CA ARG A 166 -31.37 -12.50 18.48
C ARG A 166 -32.78 -12.81 18.00
N ALA A 167 -33.67 -13.11 18.94
CA ALA A 167 -35.07 -13.39 18.65
C ALA A 167 -35.80 -12.18 18.06
N ALA A 168 -36.73 -12.42 17.13
CA ALA A 168 -37.59 -11.37 16.58
C ALA A 168 -38.48 -10.73 17.66
N SER A 169 -38.82 -11.48 18.72
CA SER A 169 -39.56 -10.96 19.88
C SER A 169 -38.82 -9.86 20.66
N GLY A 170 -37.51 -9.70 20.44
CA GLY A 170 -36.74 -8.57 20.94
C GLY A 170 -37.24 -7.21 20.43
N GLU A 171 -38.07 -7.21 19.38
CA GLU A 171 -38.79 -6.03 18.87
C GLU A 171 -39.52 -5.26 19.98
N THR A 172 -40.14 -5.93 20.96
CA THR A 172 -40.88 -5.24 22.04
C THR A 172 -39.95 -4.42 22.93
N ALA A 173 -38.74 -4.91 23.21
CA ALA A 173 -37.73 -4.15 23.94
C ALA A 173 -37.24 -2.96 23.12
N ARG A 174 -37.01 -3.14 21.81
CA ARG A 174 -36.64 -2.06 20.88
C ARG A 174 -37.73 -1.00 20.74
N ALA A 175 -39.00 -1.41 20.75
CA ALA A 175 -40.13 -0.50 20.74
C ALA A 175 -40.17 0.37 22.00
N ALA A 176 -39.85 -0.21 23.17
CA ALA A 176 -39.77 0.52 24.43
C ALA A 176 -38.56 1.48 24.45
N GLU A 177 -37.38 1.03 24.07
CA GLU A 177 -36.17 1.87 23.93
C GLU A 177 -36.37 3.00 22.91
N GLY A 178 -37.07 2.69 21.82
CA GLY A 178 -37.31 3.58 20.69
C GLY A 178 -38.47 4.54 20.86
N GLN A 179 -39.19 4.52 21.98
CA GLN A 179 -40.42 5.31 22.16
C GLN A 179 -40.16 6.81 21.99
N ALA A 180 -39.07 7.33 22.55
CA ALA A 180 -38.72 8.74 22.48
C ALA A 180 -38.28 9.18 21.07
N ILE A 181 -37.70 8.27 20.29
CA ILE A 181 -37.06 8.56 19.00
C ILE A 181 -37.88 8.05 17.81
N GLY A 182 -39.11 7.61 18.07
CA GLY A 182 -40.05 7.07 17.09
C GLY A 182 -39.58 5.72 16.53
N PHE A 183 -39.98 4.64 17.20
CA PHE A 183 -39.72 3.29 16.73
C PHE A 183 -40.39 3.01 15.37
N ASN A 184 -39.60 2.58 14.39
CA ASN A 184 -40.10 2.14 13.09
C ASN A 184 -40.06 0.60 12.99
N ARG A 185 -41.19 -0.01 13.35
CA ARG A 185 -41.38 -1.47 13.36
C ARG A 185 -41.05 -2.14 12.03
N LEU A 186 -41.57 -1.58 10.93
CA LEU A 186 -41.44 -2.22 9.61
C LEU A 186 -39.97 -2.25 9.18
N SER A 187 -39.26 -1.14 9.32
CA SER A 187 -37.85 -1.05 8.97
C SER A 187 -36.99 -1.92 9.88
N TYR A 188 -37.27 -1.95 11.18
CA TYR A 188 -36.58 -2.86 12.11
C TYR A 188 -36.73 -4.33 11.70
N LEU A 189 -37.95 -4.79 11.41
CA LEU A 189 -38.19 -6.18 11.03
C LEU A 189 -37.59 -6.54 9.66
N GLU A 190 -37.63 -5.62 8.69
CA GLU A 190 -36.95 -5.77 7.40
C GLU A 190 -35.43 -5.97 7.57
N GLY A 191 -34.81 -5.11 8.39
CA GLY A 191 -33.41 -5.24 8.76
C GLY A 191 -33.13 -6.58 9.44
N TRP A 192 -33.94 -6.93 10.44
CA TRP A 192 -33.79 -8.16 11.20
C TRP A 192 -33.89 -9.42 10.33
N GLN A 193 -34.78 -9.46 9.34
CA GLN A 193 -34.86 -10.58 8.39
C GLN A 193 -33.57 -10.71 7.57
N THR A 194 -33.01 -9.58 7.12
CA THR A 194 -31.73 -9.54 6.39
C THR A 194 -30.58 -10.07 7.26
N GLY A 195 -30.49 -9.58 8.51
CA GLY A 195 -29.49 -10.04 9.46
C GLY A 195 -29.65 -11.51 9.83
N ASN A 196 -30.87 -11.99 10.04
CA ASN A 196 -31.15 -13.40 10.33
C ASN A 196 -30.72 -14.31 9.17
N GLN A 197 -30.95 -13.90 7.93
CA GLN A 197 -30.41 -14.60 6.76
C GLN A 197 -28.88 -14.66 6.82
N ALA A 198 -28.21 -13.54 7.10
CA ALA A 198 -26.75 -13.49 7.22
C ALA A 198 -26.22 -14.39 8.36
N TYR A 199 -26.90 -14.44 9.50
CA TYR A 199 -26.57 -15.32 10.62
C TYR A 199 -26.57 -16.81 10.19
N TRP A 200 -27.65 -17.26 9.54
CA TRP A 200 -27.77 -18.64 9.09
C TRP A 200 -26.82 -18.99 7.94
N THR A 201 -26.61 -18.06 6.99
CA THR A 201 -25.58 -18.20 5.95
C THR A 201 -24.19 -18.36 6.57
N ARG A 202 -23.84 -17.55 7.58
CA ARG A 202 -22.55 -17.67 8.28
C ARG A 202 -22.41 -19.00 9.01
N LEU A 203 -23.44 -19.47 9.70
CA LEU A 203 -23.40 -20.78 10.35
C LEU A 203 -23.17 -21.91 9.35
N GLY A 204 -23.95 -21.96 8.26
CA GLY A 204 -23.80 -22.97 7.22
C GLY A 204 -22.41 -22.95 6.57
N TYR A 205 -21.86 -21.75 6.34
CA TYR A 205 -20.48 -21.58 5.90
C TYR A 205 -19.48 -22.16 6.89
N LEU A 206 -19.52 -21.76 8.17
CA LEU A 206 -18.55 -22.19 9.17
C LEU A 206 -18.59 -23.71 9.40
N ASP A 207 -19.78 -24.29 9.46
CA ASP A 207 -19.92 -25.74 9.64
C ASP A 207 -19.33 -26.49 8.45
N ALA A 208 -19.63 -26.09 7.22
CA ALA A 208 -19.03 -26.70 6.04
C ALA A 208 -17.51 -26.51 5.98
N HIS A 209 -17.03 -25.31 6.32
CA HIS A 209 -15.62 -24.95 6.35
C HIS A 209 -14.82 -25.82 7.33
N ASP A 210 -15.40 -26.14 8.48
CA ASP A 210 -14.81 -27.00 9.50
C ASP A 210 -15.05 -28.51 9.20
N GLY A 211 -15.72 -28.84 8.11
CA GLY A 211 -16.06 -30.22 7.74
C GLY A 211 -17.07 -30.85 8.70
N ARG A 212 -18.03 -30.08 9.21
CA ARG A 212 -19.16 -30.58 9.99
C ARG A 212 -20.32 -30.97 9.06
N PRO A 213 -21.02 -32.08 9.36
CA PRO A 213 -22.10 -32.56 8.51
C PRO A 213 -23.31 -31.63 8.54
N ASP A 214 -24.08 -31.60 7.44
CA ASP A 214 -25.37 -30.88 7.35
C ASP A 214 -26.35 -31.30 8.47
N ALA A 215 -26.17 -32.48 9.07
CA ALA A 215 -26.93 -32.93 10.23
C ALA A 215 -26.83 -32.00 11.46
N GLU A 216 -25.76 -31.20 11.59
CA GLU A 216 -25.60 -30.18 12.64
C GLU A 216 -26.70 -29.10 12.58
N PHE A 217 -27.28 -28.87 11.39
CA PHE A 217 -28.42 -27.97 11.23
C PHE A 217 -29.54 -28.26 12.23
N LYS A 218 -29.82 -29.54 12.53
CA LYS A 218 -30.87 -29.91 13.48
C LYS A 218 -30.58 -29.38 14.88
N GLN A 219 -29.33 -29.46 15.33
CA GLN A 219 -28.93 -28.96 16.65
C GLN A 219 -29.03 -27.44 16.70
N HIS A 220 -28.56 -26.76 15.65
CA HIS A 220 -28.69 -25.30 15.52
C HIS A 220 -30.16 -24.86 15.48
N ALA A 221 -31.01 -25.55 14.73
CA ALA A 221 -32.44 -25.26 14.62
C ALA A 221 -33.15 -25.43 15.97
N THR A 222 -32.89 -26.51 16.71
CA THR A 222 -33.46 -26.71 18.04
C THR A 222 -32.97 -25.63 19.03
N SER A 223 -31.68 -25.30 19.03
CA SER A 223 -31.13 -24.23 19.87
C SER A 223 -31.77 -22.87 19.54
N ALA A 224 -31.88 -22.54 18.25
CA ALA A 224 -32.52 -21.32 17.77
C ALA A 224 -34.00 -21.24 18.19
N GLN A 225 -34.75 -22.34 18.05
CA GLN A 225 -36.15 -22.41 18.48
C GLN A 225 -36.30 -22.18 19.99
N ASN A 226 -35.42 -22.77 20.81
CA ASN A 226 -35.42 -22.56 22.26
C ASN A 226 -35.13 -21.10 22.65
N LEU A 227 -34.34 -20.40 21.83
CA LEU A 227 -34.02 -18.99 22.02
C LEU A 227 -35.01 -18.04 21.33
N GLY A 228 -36.04 -18.56 20.65
CA GLY A 228 -37.01 -17.74 19.91
C GLY A 228 -36.47 -17.10 18.63
N VAL A 229 -35.34 -17.59 18.11
CA VAL A 229 -34.73 -17.14 16.85
C VAL A 229 -35.40 -17.85 15.67
N GLN A 230 -35.81 -17.10 14.64
CA GLN A 230 -36.38 -17.71 13.45
C GLN A 230 -35.33 -18.54 12.71
N VAL A 231 -35.72 -19.77 12.35
CA VAL A 231 -34.88 -20.69 11.59
C VAL A 231 -34.95 -20.34 10.10
N ASN A 232 -33.78 -20.22 9.46
CA ASN A 232 -33.67 -20.02 8.01
C ASN A 232 -32.82 -21.14 7.39
N GLU A 233 -33.49 -22.27 7.13
CA GLU A 233 -32.86 -23.48 6.59
C GLU A 233 -32.27 -23.27 5.20
N SER A 234 -32.95 -22.51 4.34
CA SER A 234 -32.49 -22.28 2.97
C SER A 234 -31.19 -21.47 2.94
N ALA A 235 -31.06 -20.45 3.80
CA ALA A 235 -29.84 -19.66 3.93
C ALA A 235 -28.66 -20.50 4.43
N TYR A 236 -28.88 -21.35 5.44
CA TYR A 236 -27.88 -22.27 5.97
C TYR A 236 -27.43 -23.27 4.91
N ARG A 237 -28.36 -24.03 4.32
CA ARG A 237 -28.03 -25.11 3.38
C ARG A 237 -27.42 -24.58 2.10
N SER A 238 -27.82 -23.40 1.63
CA SER A 238 -27.22 -22.79 0.44
C SER A 238 -25.74 -22.48 0.66
N ALA A 239 -25.40 -21.89 1.82
CA ALA A 239 -24.01 -21.61 2.18
C ALA A 239 -23.20 -22.89 2.41
N TRP A 240 -23.77 -23.85 3.14
CA TRP A 240 -23.12 -25.13 3.43
C TRP A 240 -22.79 -25.91 2.16
N ASN A 241 -23.73 -26.01 1.21
CA ASN A 241 -23.54 -26.74 -0.05
C ASN A 241 -22.45 -26.14 -0.94
N LEU A 242 -22.24 -24.82 -0.88
CA LEU A 242 -21.16 -24.15 -1.61
C LEU A 242 -19.81 -24.39 -0.93
N GLU A 243 -19.74 -24.16 0.38
CA GLU A 243 -18.47 -24.21 1.11
C GLU A 243 -17.95 -25.64 1.31
N ILE A 244 -18.81 -26.66 1.37
CA ILE A 244 -18.35 -28.05 1.52
C ILE A 244 -17.49 -28.50 0.33
N ILE A 245 -17.72 -27.93 -0.86
CA ILE A 245 -16.90 -28.18 -2.05
C ILE A 245 -15.50 -27.60 -1.84
N GLU A 246 -15.40 -26.37 -1.33
CA GLU A 246 -14.13 -25.70 -1.06
C GLU A 246 -13.34 -26.37 0.07
N TYR A 247 -14.02 -26.88 1.10
CA TYR A 247 -13.42 -27.74 2.12
C TYR A 247 -12.73 -28.96 1.50
N TRP A 248 -13.39 -29.65 0.56
CA TRP A 248 -12.81 -30.80 -0.12
C TRP A 248 -11.67 -30.44 -1.06
N LYS A 249 -11.73 -29.30 -1.76
CA LYS A 249 -10.60 -28.81 -2.55
C LYS A 249 -9.38 -28.53 -1.68
N ARG A 250 -9.55 -27.80 -0.57
CA ARG A 250 -8.47 -27.50 0.39
C ARG A 250 -7.84 -28.80 0.93
N LEU A 251 -8.66 -29.76 1.33
CA LEU A 251 -8.15 -31.06 1.76
C LEU A 251 -7.43 -31.81 0.64
N GLY A 252 -7.97 -31.83 -0.59
CA GLY A 252 -7.30 -32.46 -1.73
C GLY A 252 -5.90 -31.89 -1.95
N TRP A 253 -5.77 -30.56 -1.87
CA TRP A 253 -4.49 -29.88 -1.96
C TRP A 253 -3.52 -30.25 -0.83
N GLU A 254 -3.98 -30.31 0.42
CA GLU A 254 -3.13 -30.68 1.56
C GLU A 254 -2.70 -32.16 1.50
N ASP A 255 -3.65 -33.04 1.20
CA ASP A 255 -3.52 -34.49 1.25
C ASP A 255 -2.57 -35.06 0.19
N ALA A 256 -2.47 -34.40 -0.96
CA ALA A 256 -1.59 -34.77 -2.07
C ALA A 256 -0.12 -34.93 -1.65
N THR A 257 0.32 -34.21 -0.62
CA THR A 257 1.69 -34.32 -0.07
C THR A 257 1.74 -34.91 1.35
N GLN A 258 0.66 -35.54 1.80
CA GLN A 258 0.55 -36.18 3.12
C GLN A 258 0.20 -37.67 3.03
N GLY A 259 0.21 -38.26 1.83
CA GLY A 259 0.01 -39.70 1.64
C GLY A 259 -1.46 -40.14 1.75
N ARG A 260 -2.41 -39.21 1.65
CA ARG A 260 -3.85 -39.52 1.62
C ARG A 260 -4.40 -39.42 0.20
N ASP A 261 -5.27 -40.36 -0.15
CA ASP A 261 -5.87 -40.47 -1.48
C ASP A 261 -7.41 -40.34 -1.42
N VAL A 262 -8.03 -40.37 -2.60
CA VAL A 262 -9.49 -40.28 -2.77
C VAL A 262 -10.22 -41.37 -1.97
N ASN A 263 -9.71 -42.61 -1.95
CA ASN A 263 -10.37 -43.72 -1.26
C ASN A 263 -10.39 -43.50 0.26
N THR A 264 -9.28 -43.02 0.82
CA THR A 264 -9.17 -42.68 2.24
C THR A 264 -10.18 -41.59 2.62
N ARG A 265 -10.31 -40.54 1.80
CA ARG A 265 -11.27 -39.46 2.09
C ARG A 265 -12.72 -39.81 1.80
N ARG A 266 -12.99 -40.67 0.83
CA ARG A 266 -14.34 -41.23 0.62
C ARG A 266 -14.81 -42.01 1.86
N ALA A 267 -13.92 -42.79 2.48
CA ALA A 267 -14.22 -43.49 3.72
C ALA A 267 -14.43 -42.53 4.90
N ASP A 268 -13.55 -41.52 5.07
CA ASP A 268 -13.66 -40.48 6.10
C ASP A 268 -14.99 -39.70 5.99
N ALA A 269 -15.36 -39.27 4.77
CA ALA A 269 -16.60 -38.58 4.50
C ALA A 269 -17.82 -39.44 4.90
N LYS A 270 -17.82 -40.72 4.54
CA LYS A 270 -18.88 -41.67 4.92
C LYS A 270 -18.98 -41.84 6.43
N GLN A 271 -17.84 -41.96 7.13
CA GLN A 271 -17.80 -42.10 8.58
C GLN A 271 -18.35 -40.85 9.29
N ARG A 272 -18.07 -39.65 8.74
CA ARG A 272 -18.49 -38.37 9.31
C ARG A 272 -19.87 -37.90 8.83
N GLY A 273 -20.52 -38.63 7.93
CA GLY A 273 -21.79 -38.23 7.33
C GLY A 273 -21.68 -36.97 6.45
N LEU A 274 -20.52 -36.73 5.85
CA LEU A 274 -20.27 -35.59 4.97
C LEU A 274 -20.62 -35.92 3.52
N LYS A 275 -21.20 -34.95 2.82
CA LYS A 275 -21.34 -35.00 1.36
C LYS A 275 -19.94 -34.91 0.74
N PHE A 276 -19.51 -35.96 0.05
CA PHE A 276 -18.19 -36.01 -0.58
C PHE A 276 -18.23 -35.43 -1.99
N SER A 277 -17.45 -34.38 -2.24
CA SER A 277 -17.26 -33.76 -3.55
C SER A 277 -16.03 -34.37 -4.22
N GLU A 278 -16.18 -35.60 -4.72
CA GLU A 278 -15.08 -36.42 -5.20
C GLU A 278 -14.32 -35.79 -6.36
N GLN A 279 -15.05 -35.26 -7.35
CA GLN A 279 -14.45 -34.66 -8.53
C GLN A 279 -13.57 -33.46 -8.15
N GLU A 280 -14.08 -32.57 -7.31
CA GLU A 280 -13.36 -31.36 -6.88
C GLU A 280 -12.18 -31.69 -5.98
N TYR A 281 -12.33 -32.68 -5.08
CA TYR A 281 -11.22 -33.21 -4.28
C TYR A 281 -10.12 -33.76 -5.19
N GLN A 282 -10.47 -34.66 -6.12
CA GLN A 282 -9.50 -35.33 -6.98
C GLN A 282 -8.78 -34.34 -7.90
N GLN A 283 -9.50 -33.39 -8.49
CA GLN A 283 -8.90 -32.35 -9.32
C GLN A 283 -7.89 -31.50 -8.54
N SER A 284 -8.23 -31.06 -7.32
CA SER A 284 -7.31 -30.27 -6.50
C SER A 284 -6.09 -31.08 -6.05
N TRP A 285 -6.30 -32.35 -5.70
CA TRP A 285 -5.25 -33.30 -5.35
C TRP A 285 -4.27 -33.55 -6.51
N GLU A 286 -4.78 -33.81 -7.72
CA GLU A 286 -3.95 -34.01 -8.92
C GLU A 286 -3.19 -32.72 -9.27
N GLN A 287 -3.83 -31.56 -9.19
CA GLN A 287 -3.20 -30.26 -9.44
C GLN A 287 -2.04 -29.99 -8.47
N ARG A 288 -2.21 -30.29 -7.18
CA ARG A 288 -1.12 -30.17 -6.20
C ARG A 288 0.05 -31.09 -6.54
N LEU A 289 -0.23 -32.33 -6.96
CA LEU A 289 0.82 -33.28 -7.34
C LEU A 289 1.59 -32.82 -8.56
N ILE A 290 0.90 -32.28 -9.58
CA ILE A 290 1.54 -31.64 -10.73
C ILE A 290 2.49 -30.55 -10.25
N GLN A 291 2.02 -29.66 -9.37
CA GLN A 291 2.85 -28.59 -8.81
C GLN A 291 4.06 -29.13 -8.04
N TYR A 292 3.86 -30.14 -7.20
CA TYR A 292 4.95 -30.77 -6.45
C TYR A 292 6.03 -31.34 -7.38
N TRP A 293 5.64 -32.09 -8.41
CA TRP A 293 6.59 -32.71 -9.33
C TRP A 293 7.29 -31.67 -10.21
N GLN A 294 6.59 -30.60 -10.58
CA GLN A 294 7.18 -29.46 -11.27
C GLN A 294 8.22 -28.76 -10.40
N ASP A 295 7.92 -28.50 -9.12
CA ASP A 295 8.83 -27.84 -8.18
C ASP A 295 10.06 -28.71 -7.88
N ALA A 296 9.86 -30.02 -7.69
CA ALA A 296 10.98 -30.97 -7.56
C ALA A 296 11.87 -30.98 -8.81
N GLY A 297 11.28 -30.89 -10.00
CA GLY A 297 12.00 -30.77 -11.26
C GLY A 297 12.83 -29.49 -11.33
N LYS A 298 12.27 -28.34 -10.93
CA LYS A 298 13.01 -27.07 -10.84
C LYS A 298 14.15 -27.15 -9.83
N GLU A 299 13.89 -27.65 -8.62
CA GLU A 299 14.90 -27.75 -7.58
C GLU A 299 16.11 -28.58 -8.05
N ASP A 300 15.85 -29.72 -8.66
CA ASP A 300 16.92 -30.59 -9.17
C ASP A 300 17.57 -30.02 -10.45
N GLY A 301 16.80 -29.36 -11.31
CA GLY A 301 17.30 -28.76 -12.54
C GLY A 301 18.37 -27.69 -12.29
N TYR A 302 18.38 -27.09 -11.10
CA TYR A 302 19.39 -26.11 -10.71
C TYR A 302 20.64 -26.77 -10.09
N GLY A 303 21.47 -27.36 -10.94
CA GLY A 303 22.81 -27.85 -10.57
C GLY A 303 22.86 -29.27 -10.00
N ARG A 304 21.78 -30.05 -10.08
CA ARG A 304 21.78 -31.49 -9.75
C ARG A 304 21.51 -32.33 -11.00
N PRO A 305 21.93 -33.61 -11.02
CA PRO A 305 21.52 -34.54 -12.08
C PRO A 305 20.00 -34.75 -12.07
N ASN A 306 19.47 -35.36 -13.13
CA ASN A 306 18.07 -35.76 -13.17
C ASN A 306 17.84 -36.91 -12.17
N LEU A 307 17.05 -36.66 -11.13
CA LEU A 307 16.76 -37.60 -10.03
C LEU A 307 15.34 -38.20 -10.12
N LEU A 308 14.71 -38.14 -11.29
CA LEU A 308 13.30 -38.55 -11.45
C LEU A 308 13.03 -39.97 -10.96
N GLU A 309 13.81 -40.95 -11.43
CA GLU A 309 13.56 -42.36 -11.10
C GLU A 309 13.78 -42.63 -9.60
N ASP A 310 14.80 -42.00 -8.99
CA ASP A 310 15.04 -42.09 -7.54
C ASP A 310 13.89 -41.47 -6.74
N ARG A 311 13.38 -40.32 -7.16
CA ARG A 311 12.23 -39.67 -6.50
C ARG A 311 10.95 -40.47 -6.67
N MET A 312 10.70 -41.04 -7.85
CA MET A 312 9.55 -41.90 -8.09
C MET A 312 9.62 -43.18 -7.25
N ALA A 313 10.79 -43.80 -7.12
CA ALA A 313 11.01 -44.98 -6.29
C ALA A 313 10.77 -44.70 -4.79
N ASN A 314 11.07 -43.48 -4.33
CA ASN A 314 10.90 -43.08 -2.92
C ASN A 314 9.61 -42.28 -2.65
N ALA A 315 8.75 -42.03 -3.66
CA ALA A 315 7.58 -41.17 -3.54
C ALA A 315 6.67 -41.58 -2.37
N ARG A 316 6.38 -42.88 -2.26
CA ARG A 316 5.56 -43.44 -1.17
C ARG A 316 6.17 -43.24 0.21
N ARG A 317 7.50 -43.35 0.34
CA ARG A 317 8.20 -43.08 1.62
C ARG A 317 8.12 -41.60 2.01
N ASN A 318 8.03 -40.73 1.01
CA ASN A 318 7.90 -39.29 1.18
C ASN A 318 6.44 -38.82 1.24
N ASN A 319 5.47 -39.73 1.34
CA ASN A 319 4.03 -39.43 1.39
C ASN A 319 3.51 -38.66 0.16
N VAL A 320 4.10 -38.91 -1.01
CA VAL A 320 3.69 -38.32 -2.29
C VAL A 320 3.32 -39.41 -3.29
N PHE A 321 2.38 -39.12 -4.17
CA PHE A 321 1.92 -40.03 -5.20
C PHE A 321 2.54 -39.72 -6.57
N VAL A 322 2.76 -40.77 -7.35
CA VAL A 322 3.10 -40.68 -8.77
C VAL A 322 1.80 -40.68 -9.56
N ILE A 323 1.66 -39.71 -10.46
CA ILE A 323 0.51 -39.59 -11.38
C ILE A 323 0.97 -39.80 -12.82
N ALA A 324 0.03 -40.00 -13.74
CA ALA A 324 0.34 -40.24 -15.16
C ALA A 324 1.26 -39.15 -15.77
N GLN A 325 1.08 -37.90 -15.34
CA GLN A 325 1.82 -36.74 -15.85
C GLN A 325 3.19 -36.52 -15.16
N THR A 326 3.50 -37.23 -14.06
CA THR A 326 4.69 -36.98 -13.23
C THR A 326 5.98 -36.88 -14.04
N ARG A 327 6.20 -37.82 -14.98
CA ARG A 327 7.43 -37.86 -15.78
C ARG A 327 7.57 -36.63 -16.68
N GLU A 328 6.48 -36.21 -17.31
CA GLU A 328 6.49 -35.09 -18.24
C GLU A 328 6.73 -33.78 -17.50
N VAL A 329 5.91 -33.49 -16.48
CA VAL A 329 5.98 -32.21 -15.74
C VAL A 329 7.32 -32.02 -15.02
N TYR A 330 7.88 -33.11 -14.47
CA TYR A 330 9.21 -33.06 -13.84
C TYR A 330 10.29 -32.83 -14.89
N ARG A 331 10.33 -33.61 -15.99
CA ARG A 331 11.40 -33.52 -17.00
C ARG A 331 11.39 -32.17 -17.71
N GLN A 332 10.21 -31.65 -18.03
CA GLN A 332 10.07 -30.32 -18.63
C GLN A 332 10.63 -29.25 -17.68
N ALA A 333 10.22 -29.27 -16.42
CA ALA A 333 10.68 -28.31 -15.41
C ALA A 333 12.18 -28.41 -15.13
N TRP A 334 12.71 -29.64 -15.04
CA TRP A 334 14.13 -29.90 -14.88
C TRP A 334 14.92 -29.37 -16.07
N THR A 335 14.48 -29.65 -17.30
CA THR A 335 15.16 -29.23 -18.52
C THR A 335 15.19 -27.72 -18.65
N GLU A 336 14.07 -27.05 -18.40
CA GLU A 336 13.98 -25.59 -18.42
C GLU A 336 14.92 -24.96 -17.40
N GLN A 337 14.91 -25.46 -16.16
CA GLN A 337 15.74 -24.90 -15.10
C GLN A 337 17.24 -25.24 -15.28
N ASN A 338 17.56 -26.43 -15.81
CA ASN A 338 18.92 -26.80 -16.16
C ASN A 338 19.46 -25.94 -17.31
N ALA A 339 18.65 -25.61 -18.31
CA ALA A 339 19.04 -24.69 -19.37
C ALA A 339 19.38 -23.30 -18.83
N ARG A 340 18.64 -22.80 -17.81
CA ARG A 340 18.96 -21.55 -17.12
C ARG A 340 20.25 -21.65 -16.30
N TYR A 341 20.41 -22.73 -15.55
CA TYR A 341 21.63 -23.00 -14.77
C TYR A 341 22.87 -23.06 -15.68
N CYS A 342 22.79 -23.82 -16.77
CA CYS A 342 23.85 -24.04 -17.75
C CYS A 342 23.99 -22.94 -18.79
N SER A 343 23.50 -21.73 -18.51
CA SER A 343 23.71 -20.57 -19.38
C SER A 343 25.12 -19.99 -19.19
N VAL A 344 25.65 -19.41 -20.27
CA VAL A 344 26.94 -18.70 -20.28
C VAL A 344 26.94 -17.56 -19.28
N ASP A 345 25.84 -16.80 -19.21
CA ASP A 345 25.69 -15.67 -18.30
C ASP A 345 25.74 -16.09 -16.84
N ASN A 346 24.98 -17.13 -16.47
CA ASN A 346 24.98 -17.64 -15.11
C ASN A 346 26.37 -18.19 -14.74
N ALA A 347 27.02 -18.92 -15.64
CA ALA A 347 28.37 -19.44 -15.42
C ALA A 347 29.40 -18.32 -15.19
N PHE A 348 29.34 -17.26 -15.98
CA PHE A 348 30.18 -16.07 -15.81
C PHE A 348 29.95 -15.41 -14.45
N ASP A 349 28.70 -15.27 -14.01
CA ASP A 349 28.36 -14.72 -12.70
C ASP A 349 28.84 -15.59 -11.53
N PHE A 350 28.74 -16.92 -11.64
CA PHE A 350 29.36 -17.84 -10.67
C PHE A 350 30.88 -17.61 -10.58
N GLY A 351 31.52 -17.41 -11.74
CA GLY A 351 32.95 -17.15 -11.84
C GLY A 351 33.35 -15.85 -11.15
N ARG A 352 32.59 -14.78 -11.39
CA ARG A 352 32.79 -13.48 -10.73
C ARG A 352 32.67 -13.56 -9.21
N ARG A 353 31.76 -14.38 -8.72
CA ARG A 353 31.57 -14.60 -7.27
C ARG A 353 32.58 -15.60 -6.69
N ASN A 354 33.48 -16.14 -7.51
CA ASN A 354 34.39 -17.22 -7.15
C ASN A 354 33.66 -18.43 -6.52
N GLN A 355 32.49 -18.76 -7.06
CA GLN A 355 31.67 -19.89 -6.64
C GLN A 355 31.85 -21.06 -7.60
N ASN A 356 31.88 -22.28 -7.07
CA ASN A 356 31.93 -23.48 -7.87
C ASN A 356 30.57 -23.74 -8.54
N MET A 357 30.62 -24.10 -9.83
CA MET A 357 29.46 -24.51 -10.62
C MET A 357 29.66 -25.96 -11.06
N ALA A 358 28.65 -26.80 -10.84
CA ALA A 358 28.65 -28.21 -11.27
C ALA A 358 28.34 -28.30 -12.77
N PHE A 359 29.28 -27.90 -13.62
CA PHE A 359 29.08 -27.88 -15.08
C PHE A 359 28.92 -29.29 -15.67
N GLU A 360 29.27 -30.36 -14.95
CA GLU A 360 29.10 -31.75 -15.40
C GLU A 360 27.61 -32.12 -15.58
N VAL A 361 26.70 -31.43 -14.89
CA VAL A 361 25.25 -31.63 -15.03
C VAL A 361 24.69 -31.02 -16.32
N CYS A 362 25.48 -30.22 -17.03
CA CYS A 362 25.09 -29.61 -18.30
C CYS A 362 25.25 -30.59 -19.45
N ALA A 363 24.44 -30.41 -20.51
CA ALA A 363 24.58 -31.17 -21.74
C ALA A 363 26.01 -31.06 -22.31
N GLY A 364 26.55 -32.17 -22.83
CA GLY A 364 27.96 -32.26 -23.25
C GLY A 364 28.43 -31.12 -24.18
N ALA A 365 27.58 -30.68 -25.11
CA ALA A 365 27.88 -29.56 -26.02
C ALA A 365 28.05 -28.20 -25.29
N GLN A 366 27.42 -28.01 -24.12
CA GLN A 366 27.46 -26.78 -23.34
C GLN A 366 28.55 -26.77 -22.26
N GLN A 367 29.03 -27.93 -21.81
CA GLN A 367 29.99 -28.03 -20.71
C GLN A 367 31.25 -27.17 -20.96
N ASN A 368 31.80 -27.22 -22.17
CA ASN A 368 32.98 -26.42 -22.52
C ASN A 368 32.71 -24.91 -22.53
N ARG A 369 31.54 -24.48 -22.99
CA ARG A 369 31.14 -23.07 -23.01
C ARG A 369 30.96 -22.52 -21.61
N VAL A 370 30.23 -23.25 -20.76
CA VAL A 370 30.00 -22.94 -19.35
C VAL A 370 31.32 -22.89 -18.57
N ARG A 371 32.20 -23.88 -18.77
CA ARG A 371 33.52 -23.92 -18.11
C ARG A 371 34.38 -22.70 -18.47
N ARG A 372 34.39 -22.30 -19.74
CA ARG A 372 35.11 -21.10 -20.19
C ARG A 372 34.51 -19.84 -19.59
N ALA A 373 33.18 -19.67 -19.65
CA ALA A 373 32.49 -18.53 -19.08
C ALA A 373 32.77 -18.39 -17.57
N LEU A 374 32.79 -19.50 -16.83
CA LEU A 374 33.20 -19.55 -15.42
C LEU A 374 34.62 -19.00 -15.21
N ALA A 375 35.59 -19.47 -16.01
CA ALA A 375 36.97 -18.97 -15.95
C ALA A 375 37.07 -17.49 -16.34
N SER A 376 36.37 -17.07 -17.39
CA SER A 376 36.28 -15.65 -17.81
C SER A 376 35.68 -14.77 -16.72
N GLY A 377 34.72 -15.28 -15.93
CA GLY A 377 34.15 -14.55 -14.79
C GLY A 377 35.17 -14.32 -13.68
N GLN A 378 36.00 -15.33 -13.39
CA GLN A 378 37.10 -15.21 -12.42
C GLN A 378 38.15 -14.21 -12.88
N GLU A 379 38.52 -14.26 -14.16
CA GLU A 379 39.44 -13.31 -14.78
C GLU A 379 38.86 -11.89 -14.76
N TYR A 380 37.59 -11.73 -15.10
CA TYR A 380 36.89 -10.45 -15.06
C TYR A 380 36.95 -9.84 -13.66
N GLU A 381 36.67 -10.61 -12.61
CA GLU A 381 36.71 -10.12 -11.23
C GLU A 381 38.14 -9.79 -10.77
N TYR A 382 39.14 -10.52 -11.26
CA TYR A 382 40.54 -10.17 -11.03
C TYR A 382 40.88 -8.81 -11.67
N VAL A 383 40.55 -8.62 -12.94
CA VAL A 383 40.80 -7.36 -13.67
C VAL A 383 40.02 -6.19 -13.06
N LEU A 384 38.77 -6.42 -12.65
CA LEU A 384 37.93 -5.41 -12.01
C LEU A 384 38.54 -4.90 -10.70
N ARG A 385 39.10 -5.81 -9.88
CA ARG A 385 39.83 -5.44 -8.66
C ARG A 385 41.09 -4.63 -8.95
N GLN A 386 41.85 -5.00 -9.99
CA GLN A 386 43.03 -4.23 -10.42
C GLN A 386 42.63 -2.83 -10.89
N GLN A 387 41.56 -2.73 -11.67
CA GLN A 387 41.02 -1.44 -12.12
C GLN A 387 40.62 -0.56 -10.93
N SER A 388 39.87 -1.12 -9.98
CA SER A 388 39.46 -0.39 -8.77
C SER A 388 40.67 0.13 -8.00
N TYR A 389 41.68 -0.70 -7.77
CA TYR A 389 42.90 -0.30 -7.08
C TYR A 389 43.64 0.84 -7.80
N ARG A 390 43.77 0.77 -9.14
CA ARG A 390 44.41 1.84 -9.93
C ARG A 390 43.59 3.11 -10.01
N ASN A 391 42.26 3.00 -9.98
CA ASN A 391 41.37 4.16 -9.92
C ASN A 391 41.52 4.91 -8.60
N ASP A 392 41.65 4.18 -7.49
CA ASP A 392 41.91 4.79 -6.19
C ASP A 392 43.27 5.51 -6.16
N GLU A 393 44.31 4.91 -6.75
CA GLU A 393 45.63 5.56 -6.90
C GLU A 393 45.56 6.82 -7.78
N LEU A 394 44.84 6.75 -8.91
CA LEU A 394 44.63 7.88 -9.82
C LEU A 394 43.94 9.04 -9.10
N ASN A 395 42.85 8.76 -8.37
CA ASN A 395 42.11 9.77 -7.61
C ASN A 395 42.98 10.41 -6.53
N ARG A 396 43.72 9.61 -5.75
CA ARG A 396 44.66 10.14 -4.73
C ARG A 396 45.76 10.99 -5.34
N LEU A 397 46.27 10.63 -6.53
CA LEU A 397 47.26 11.44 -7.23
C LEU A 397 46.64 12.73 -7.78
N ALA A 398 45.42 12.67 -8.32
CA ALA A 398 44.66 13.82 -8.79
C ALA A 398 44.47 14.85 -7.67
N ASP A 399 44.03 14.40 -6.48
CA ASP A 399 43.80 15.26 -5.31
C ASP A 399 45.10 15.93 -4.87
N ARG A 400 46.20 15.16 -4.71
CA ARG A 400 47.52 15.72 -4.34
C ARG A 400 48.05 16.72 -5.36
N ARG A 401 47.79 16.47 -6.65
CA ARG A 401 48.17 17.41 -7.73
C ARG A 401 47.36 18.68 -7.66
N HIS A 402 46.05 18.57 -7.50
CA HIS A 402 45.16 19.72 -7.35
C HIS A 402 45.54 20.59 -6.15
N ASP A 403 45.85 19.97 -5.00
CA ASP A 403 46.36 20.66 -3.82
C ASP A 403 47.69 21.38 -4.09
N ALA A 404 48.63 20.71 -4.79
CA ALA A 404 49.91 21.30 -5.16
C ALA A 404 49.75 22.47 -6.15
N GLU A 405 48.84 22.37 -7.13
CA GLU A 405 48.49 23.45 -8.05
C GLU A 405 47.90 24.65 -7.30
N HIS A 406 46.97 24.41 -6.37
CA HIS A 406 46.39 25.46 -5.53
C HIS A 406 47.40 26.12 -4.60
N ARG A 407 48.30 25.34 -4.00
CA ARG A 407 49.41 25.86 -3.18
C ARG A 407 50.37 26.68 -4.01
N LEU A 408 50.76 26.21 -5.20
CA LEU A 408 51.63 26.94 -6.12
C LEU A 408 51.00 28.26 -6.54
N ALA A 409 49.73 28.25 -6.98
CA ALA A 409 49.03 29.46 -7.39
C ALA A 409 48.81 30.47 -6.24
N ARG A 410 48.72 30.00 -4.99
CA ARG A 410 48.68 30.86 -3.81
C ARG A 410 50.06 31.46 -3.53
N LEU A 411 51.09 30.63 -3.52
CA LEU A 411 52.47 31.02 -3.28
C LEU A 411 52.96 32.03 -4.32
N GLU A 412 52.65 31.82 -5.59
CA GLU A 412 52.99 32.76 -6.67
C GLU A 412 52.29 34.12 -6.49
N ARG A 413 51.02 34.14 -6.04
CA ARG A 413 50.32 35.38 -5.70
C ARG A 413 50.88 36.07 -4.46
N GLU A 414 51.32 35.32 -3.46
CA GLU A 414 51.98 35.87 -2.27
C GLU A 414 53.34 36.48 -2.60
N ILE A 415 54.17 35.76 -3.37
CA ILE A 415 55.46 36.28 -3.85
C ILE A 415 55.25 37.57 -4.66
N GLN A 416 54.28 37.58 -5.59
CA GLN A 416 54.01 38.76 -6.41
C GLN A 416 53.53 39.95 -5.56
N ARG A 417 52.59 39.73 -4.63
CA ARG A 417 52.09 40.79 -3.74
C ARG A 417 53.21 41.39 -2.88
N ASP A 418 54.08 40.57 -2.33
CA ASP A 418 55.18 41.04 -1.48
C ASP A 418 56.26 41.76 -2.31
N LEU A 419 56.48 41.38 -3.58
CA LEU A 419 57.36 42.12 -4.48
C LEU A 419 56.80 43.49 -4.90
N GLU A 420 55.47 43.62 -4.94
CA GLU A 420 54.77 44.86 -5.29
C GLU A 420 54.55 45.81 -4.09
N ASP A 421 54.73 45.34 -2.85
CA ASP A 421 54.57 46.14 -1.65
C ASP A 421 55.71 47.17 -1.48
N LYS A 422 55.37 48.44 -1.71
CA LYS A 422 56.29 49.58 -1.59
C LYS A 422 56.79 49.84 -0.17
N ASN A 423 56.12 49.29 0.84
CA ASN A 423 56.48 49.45 2.25
C ASN A 423 57.28 48.25 2.80
N ARG A 424 57.67 47.31 1.93
CA ARG A 424 58.38 46.10 2.33
C ARG A 424 59.75 46.43 2.95
N VAL A 425 59.98 45.94 4.16
CA VAL A 425 61.29 46.02 4.82
C VAL A 425 62.25 45.03 4.16
N ILE A 426 63.34 45.53 3.56
CA ILE A 426 64.39 44.71 2.95
C ILE A 426 65.48 44.47 3.98
N ASN A 427 65.52 43.26 4.56
CA ASN A 427 66.52 42.84 5.54
C ASN A 427 66.91 41.36 5.35
N ALA A 428 67.80 40.85 6.20
CA ALA A 428 68.26 39.46 6.10
C ALA A 428 67.12 38.43 6.31
N GLU A 429 66.09 38.79 7.07
CA GLU A 429 64.92 37.95 7.34
C GLU A 429 64.00 37.87 6.12
N SER A 430 63.69 39.00 5.48
CA SER A 430 62.89 39.05 4.25
C SER A 430 63.58 38.29 3.10
N ALA A 431 64.91 38.37 3.01
CA ALA A 431 65.71 37.60 2.05
C ALA A 431 65.74 36.08 2.36
N ASN A 432 65.54 35.67 3.61
CA ASN A 432 65.40 34.26 3.97
C ASN A 432 64.01 33.73 3.62
N ILE A 433 62.97 34.51 3.90
CA ILE A 433 61.58 34.19 3.53
C ILE A 433 61.45 34.01 2.02
N ASP A 434 62.02 34.91 1.21
CA ASP A 434 62.01 34.81 -0.25
C ASP A 434 62.70 33.55 -0.76
N ARG A 435 63.88 33.23 -0.20
CA ARG A 435 64.60 32.01 -0.56
C ARG A 435 63.79 30.76 -0.25
N ARG A 436 63.11 30.70 0.90
CA ARG A 436 62.25 29.57 1.28
C ARG A 436 61.05 29.43 0.34
N ARG A 437 60.39 30.54 0.01
CA ARG A 437 59.24 30.54 -0.91
C ARG A 437 59.63 30.17 -2.34
N GLU A 438 60.75 30.67 -2.84
CA GLU A 438 61.26 30.27 -4.16
C GLU A 438 61.72 28.81 -4.18
N GLN A 439 62.23 28.28 -3.06
CA GLN A 439 62.48 26.85 -2.92
C GLN A 439 61.18 26.03 -2.95
N GLU A 440 60.18 26.37 -2.15
CA GLU A 440 58.88 25.68 -2.12
C GLU A 440 58.18 25.74 -3.49
N LYS A 441 58.26 26.87 -4.18
CA LYS A 441 57.76 27.04 -5.56
C LYS A 441 58.47 26.11 -6.55
N ARG A 442 59.80 25.97 -6.45
CA ARG A 442 60.56 25.02 -7.29
C ARG A 442 60.16 23.58 -6.97
N GLU A 443 60.05 23.22 -5.69
CA GLU A 443 59.65 21.88 -5.24
C GLU A 443 58.23 21.52 -5.72
N LEU A 444 57.27 22.44 -5.62
CA LEU A 444 55.90 22.25 -6.11
C LEU A 444 55.87 22.09 -7.63
N ARG A 445 56.61 22.92 -8.38
CA ARG A 445 56.72 22.78 -9.85
C ARG A 445 57.36 21.45 -10.24
N GLU A 446 58.38 21.02 -9.52
CA GLU A 446 59.04 19.74 -9.76
C GLU A 446 58.12 18.56 -9.41
N PHE A 447 57.36 18.63 -8.32
CA PHE A 447 56.35 17.65 -7.97
C PHE A 447 55.28 17.56 -9.07
N LEU A 448 54.70 18.68 -9.50
CA LEU A 448 53.69 18.72 -10.56
C LEU A 448 54.23 18.14 -11.87
N ARG A 449 55.47 18.47 -12.22
CA ARG A 449 56.14 17.90 -13.41
C ARG A 449 56.34 16.38 -13.28
N ARG A 450 56.84 15.88 -12.15
CA ARG A 450 57.07 14.44 -11.94
C ARG A 450 55.77 13.63 -11.86
N SER A 451 54.76 14.18 -11.20
CA SER A 451 53.43 13.57 -11.08
C SER A 451 52.62 13.60 -12.38
N TYR A 452 53.07 14.33 -13.41
CA TYR A 452 52.43 14.36 -14.71
C TYR A 452 52.48 13.01 -15.42
N ASP A 453 53.67 12.44 -15.54
CA ASP A 453 53.90 11.18 -16.24
C ASP A 453 53.18 10.03 -15.51
N GLU A 454 53.26 10.00 -14.17
CA GLU A 454 52.57 9.00 -13.35
C GLU A 454 51.04 9.07 -13.49
N PHE A 455 50.46 10.27 -13.56
CA PHE A 455 49.03 10.47 -13.74
C PHE A 455 48.55 10.00 -15.13
N GLU A 456 49.27 10.35 -16.19
CA GLU A 456 48.96 9.91 -17.54
C GLU A 456 49.11 8.39 -17.69
N ASP A 457 50.10 7.78 -17.05
CA ASP A 457 50.28 6.33 -17.04
C ASP A 457 49.14 5.62 -16.30
N LEU A 458 48.74 6.10 -15.12
CA LEU A 458 47.57 5.57 -14.40
C LEU A 458 46.29 5.68 -15.22
N ARG A 459 46.08 6.82 -15.91
CA ARG A 459 44.94 7.02 -16.81
C ARG A 459 44.94 6.03 -17.98
N ARG A 460 46.10 5.80 -18.60
CA ARG A 460 46.27 4.80 -19.68
C ARG A 460 45.98 3.39 -19.19
N TRP A 461 46.44 3.03 -17.99
CA TRP A 461 46.18 1.72 -17.40
C TRP A 461 44.70 1.51 -17.10
N ASN A 462 44.00 2.51 -16.54
CA ASN A 462 42.56 2.42 -16.32
C ASN A 462 41.79 2.17 -17.63
N PHE A 463 42.13 2.91 -18.70
CA PHE A 463 41.55 2.70 -20.03
C PHE A 463 41.82 1.28 -20.57
N ARG A 464 43.03 0.75 -20.40
CA ARG A 464 43.36 -0.64 -20.79
C ARG A 464 42.54 -1.66 -20.02
N TYR A 465 42.36 -1.50 -18.72
CA TYR A 465 41.53 -2.40 -17.92
C TYR A 465 40.06 -2.33 -18.34
N GLU A 466 39.53 -1.15 -18.65
CA GLU A 466 38.18 -1.01 -19.19
C GLU A 466 38.03 -1.77 -20.51
N GLN A 467 38.99 -1.64 -21.44
CA GLN A 467 38.99 -2.41 -22.69
C GLN A 467 39.06 -3.92 -22.45
N GLN A 468 39.90 -4.37 -21.50
CA GLN A 468 40.02 -5.79 -21.12
C GLN A 468 38.70 -6.32 -20.56
N LEU A 469 38.04 -5.60 -19.66
CA LEU A 469 36.74 -5.99 -19.11
C LEU A 469 35.67 -6.12 -20.20
N GLN A 470 35.64 -5.18 -21.15
CA GLN A 470 34.71 -5.25 -22.30
C GLN A 470 35.05 -6.40 -23.25
N GLN A 471 36.33 -6.75 -23.40
CA GLN A 471 36.76 -7.88 -24.21
C GLN A 471 36.35 -9.20 -23.57
N ILE A 472 36.68 -9.41 -22.29
CA ILE A 472 36.31 -10.61 -21.54
C ILE A 472 34.78 -10.84 -21.60
N LYS A 473 33.99 -9.77 -21.43
CA LYS A 473 32.53 -9.86 -21.51
C LYS A 473 32.00 -10.20 -22.92
N ARG A 474 32.70 -9.85 -23.99
CA ARG A 474 32.31 -10.22 -25.36
C ARG A 474 32.72 -11.65 -25.69
N ASP A 475 33.89 -12.07 -25.23
CA ASP A 475 34.49 -13.36 -25.58
C ASP A 475 33.67 -14.57 -25.07
N ILE A 476 32.85 -14.37 -24.04
CA ILE A 476 31.94 -15.42 -23.54
C ILE A 476 30.85 -15.82 -24.56
N TYR A 477 30.51 -14.96 -25.53
CA TYR A 477 29.47 -15.23 -26.54
C TYR A 477 30.01 -15.65 -27.91
N LEU A 478 31.31 -15.45 -28.16
CA LEU A 478 31.92 -15.63 -29.48
C LEU A 478 32.54 -17.01 -29.67
N ASN A 479 32.64 -17.83 -28.62
CA ASN A 479 33.33 -19.12 -28.59
C ASN A 479 32.52 -20.22 -27.89
#